data_AF-A0A9E0XDR1-F1
#
_entry.id   AF-A0A9E0XDR1-F1
#
_cell.length_a   1.000
_cell.length_b   1.000
_cell.length_c   1.000
_cell.angle_alpha   90.00
_cell.angle_beta   90.00
_cell.angle_gamma   90.00
#
_symmetry.space_group_name_H-M   'P 1'
#
loop_
_entity.id
_entity.type
_entity.pdbx_description
1 polymer ?
#
loop_
_entity_poly.entity_id
_entity_poly.type
_entity_poly.pdbx_seq_one_letter_code
_entity_poly.pdbx_strand_id
1 'polypeptide(L)' 'MPPLEVATLLRLPKRKRLEIAESLWLSVADEKKLPTPASHKKILDQRLADYRSGKSKPISHAELMQRLSRS' A
#
# COMPACT_ATOMS: atom_id res chain seq x y z
N MET A 1 28.55 -8.34 -6.14
CA MET A 1 28.24 -7.36 -5.08
C MET A 1 28.20 -8.10 -3.76
N PRO A 2 28.90 -7.64 -2.72
CA PRO A 2 28.72 -8.21 -1.38
C PRO A 2 27.27 -7.97 -0.91
N PRO A 3 26.71 -8.84 -0.06
CA PRO A 3 25.37 -8.63 0.48
C PRO A 3 25.36 -7.33 1.30
N LEU A 4 24.44 -6.42 0.96
CA LEU A 4 24.12 -5.30 1.84
C LEU A 4 23.55 -5.86 3.13
N GLU A 5 24.33 -5.80 4.21
CA GLU A 5 23.84 -6.20 5.52
C GLU A 5 22.62 -5.37 5.91
N VAL A 6 21.60 -6.01 6.48
CA VAL A 6 20.36 -5.36 6.95
C VAL A 6 20.67 -4.17 7.87
N ALA A 7 21.74 -4.25 8.67
CA ALA A 7 22.21 -3.16 9.52
C ALA A 7 22.54 -1.88 8.73
N THR A 8 23.11 -2.00 7.53
CA THR A 8 23.43 -0.86 6.66
C THR A 8 22.17 -0.24 6.07
N LEU A 9 21.18 -1.06 5.68
CA LEU A 9 19.89 -0.58 5.21
C LEU A 9 19.15 0.20 6.29
N LEU A 10 19.21 -0.25 7.55
CA LEU A 10 18.54 0.41 8.67
C LEU A 10 19.10 1.80 9.01
N ARG A 11 20.36 2.08 8.64
CA ARG A 11 20.99 3.40 8.80
C ARG A 11 20.51 4.44 7.77
N LEU A 12 19.85 4.01 6.71
CA LEU A 12 19.35 4.92 5.68
C LEU A 12 18.16 5.75 6.21
N PRO A 13 17.96 6.97 5.67
CA PRO A 13 16.75 7.75 5.94
C PRO A 13 15.48 6.95 5.63
N LYS A 14 14.41 7.16 6.42
CA LYS A 14 13.14 6.43 6.30
C LYS A 14 12.64 6.34 4.85
N ARG A 15 12.69 7.46 4.11
CA ARG A 15 12.27 7.52 2.71
C ARG A 15 13.06 6.55 1.82
N LYS A 16 14.38 6.52 1.95
CA LYS A 16 15.25 5.62 1.18
C LYS A 16 15.00 4.15 1.52
N ARG A 17 14.71 3.85 2.79
CA ARG A 17 14.33 2.49 3.22
C ARG A 17 13.02 2.05 2.58
N LEU A 18 12.03 2.95 2.48
CA LEU A 18 10.75 2.64 1.82
C LEU A 18 10.92 2.41 0.31
N GLU A 19 11.70 3.25 -0.37
CA GLU A 19 12.01 3.08 -1.81
C GLU A 19 12.67 1.70 -2.08
N ILE A 20 13.60 1.29 -1.22
CA ILE A 20 14.24 -0.03 -1.32
C ILE A 20 13.25 -1.16 -1.01
N ALA A 21 12.41 -1.01 0.03
CA ALA A 21 11.41 -2.02 0.39
C ALA A 21 10.40 -2.24 -0.75
N GLU A 22 9.95 -1.17 -1.39
CA GLU A 22 9.07 -1.25 -2.57
C GLU A 22 9.76 -1.94 -3.74
N SER A 23 11.01 -1.57 -4.04
CA SER A 23 11.79 -2.19 -5.12
C SER A 23 12.00 -3.69 -4.88
N LEU A 24 12.36 -4.07 -3.65
CA LEU A 24 12.53 -5.46 -3.26
C LEU A 24 11.21 -6.23 -3.37
N TRP A 25 10.12 -5.66 -2.83
CA TRP A 25 8.79 -6.25 -2.92
C TRP A 25 8.37 -6.52 -4.36
N LEU A 26 8.53 -5.52 -5.26
CA LEU A 26 8.21 -5.67 -6.67
C LEU A 26 9.11 -6.66 -7.41
N SER A 27 10.38 -6.79 -7.00
CA SER A 27 11.32 -7.74 -7.61
C SER A 27 10.99 -9.21 -7.33
N VAL A 28 10.28 -9.49 -6.22
CA VAL A 28 9.91 -10.85 -5.80
C VAL A 28 8.42 -11.14 -5.95
N ALA A 29 7.59 -10.11 -6.12
CA ALA A 29 6.16 -10.25 -6.31
C ALA A 29 5.88 -10.92 -7.66
N ASP A 30 5.34 -12.14 -7.60
CA ASP A 30 4.72 -12.81 -8.73
C ASP A 30 3.21 -12.70 -8.56
N GLU A 31 2.59 -11.74 -9.26
CA GLU A 31 1.14 -11.50 -9.19
C GLU A 31 0.31 -12.75 -9.50
N LYS A 32 0.85 -13.69 -10.29
CA LYS A 32 0.17 -14.95 -10.60
C LYS A 32 0.19 -15.94 -9.43
N LYS A 33 1.20 -15.86 -8.56
CA LYS A 33 1.36 -16.71 -7.37
C LYS A 33 0.78 -16.08 -6.09
N LEU A 34 0.43 -14.81 -6.13
CA LEU A 34 -0.22 -14.09 -5.02
C LEU A 34 -1.63 -13.64 -5.42
N PRO A 35 -2.56 -14.59 -5.71
CA PRO A 35 -3.90 -14.22 -6.12
C PRO A 35 -4.62 -13.49 -4.97
N THR A 36 -5.12 -12.29 -5.25
CA THR A 36 -6.00 -11.57 -4.33
C THR A 36 -7.24 -12.41 -4.04
N PRO A 37 -7.54 -12.74 -2.76
CA PRO A 37 -8.70 -13.53 -2.39
C PRO A 37 -9.99 -12.96 -2.97
N ALA A 38 -10.93 -13.82 -3.34
CA ALA A 38 -12.21 -13.40 -3.91
C ALA A 38 -13.00 -12.46 -2.98
N SER A 39 -12.87 -12.66 -1.66
CA SER A 39 -13.44 -11.77 -0.64
C SER A 39 -12.91 -10.34 -0.73
N HIS A 40 -11.62 -10.17 -0.98
CA HIS A 40 -10.99 -8.85 -1.12
C HIS A 40 -11.45 -8.17 -2.41
N LYS A 41 -11.52 -8.92 -3.52
CA LYS A 41 -12.05 -8.41 -4.79
C LYS A 41 -13.49 -7.90 -4.62
N LYS A 42 -14.34 -8.69 -3.97
CA LYS A 42 -15.74 -8.30 -3.67
C LYS A 42 -15.83 -6.99 -2.88
N ILE A 43 -14.97 -6.80 -1.88
CA ILE A 43 -14.94 -5.56 -1.08
C ILE A 43 -14.54 -4.37 -1.96
N LEU A 44 -13.53 -4.53 -2.82
CA LEU A 44 -13.08 -3.46 -3.72
C LEU A 44 -14.17 -3.12 -4.76
N ASP A 45 -14.79 -4.13 -5.36
CA ASP A 45 -15.87 -3.95 -6.33
C ASP A 45 -17.06 -3.22 -5.71
N GLN A 46 -17.46 -3.60 -4.49
CA GLN A 46 -18.53 -2.93 -3.77
C GLN A 46 -18.20 -1.46 -3.49
N ARG A 47 -17.00 -1.17 -2.98
CA ARG A 47 -16.56 0.21 -2.70
C ARG A 47 -16.52 1.06 -3.96
N LEU A 48 -16.07 0.47 -5.07
CA LEU A 48 -16.05 1.15 -6.37
C LEU A 48 -17.45 1.42 -6.90
N ALA A 49 -18.39 0.49 -6.72
CA ALA A 49 -19.80 0.68 -7.07
C ALA A 49 -20.45 1.78 -6.22
N ASP A 50 -20.17 1.82 -4.92
CA ASP A 50 -20.67 2.86 -4.02
C ASP A 50 -20.12 4.24 -4.37
N TYR A 51 -18.84 4.32 -4.77
CA TYR A 51 -18.25 5.56 -5.31
C TYR A 51 -18.94 6.00 -6.61
N ARG A 52 -19.07 5.09 -7.58
CA ARG A 52 -19.70 5.40 -8.89
C ARG A 52 -21.16 5.80 -8.78
N SER A 53 -21.89 5.23 -7.82
CA SER A 53 -23.29 5.56 -7.54
C SER A 53 -23.47 6.79 -6.64
N GLY A 54 -22.38 7.43 -6.20
CA GLY A 54 -22.43 8.60 -5.32
C GLY A 54 -22.77 8.29 -3.85
N LYS A 55 -22.87 7.01 -3.48
CA LYS A 55 -23.10 6.57 -2.08
C LYS A 55 -21.90 6.80 -1.18
N SER A 56 -20.69 6.87 -1.75
CA SER A 56 -19.49 7.29 -1.03
C SER A 56 -18.94 8.59 -1.60
N LYS A 57 -18.59 9.53 -0.71
CA LYS A 57 -17.95 10.79 -1.08
C LYS A 57 -16.43 10.65 -0.96
N PRO A 58 -15.66 10.98 -2.00
CA PRO A 58 -14.21 11.06 -1.86
C PRO A 58 -13.88 12.14 -0.84
N ILE A 59 -12.89 11.87 0.01
CA ILE A 59 -12.35 12.84 0.97
C ILE A 59 -10.99 13.31 0.49
N SER A 60 -10.64 14.55 0.85
CA SER A 60 -9.29 15.06 0.58
C SER A 60 -8.24 14.32 1.43
N HIS A 61 -6.98 14.34 1.00
CA HIS A 61 -5.89 13.80 1.80
C HIS A 61 -5.79 14.49 3.17
N ALA A 62 -6.00 15.81 3.24
CA ALA A 62 -6.00 16.55 4.50
C ALA A 62 -7.10 16.07 5.46
N GLU A 63 -8.30 15.84 4.93
CA GLU A 63 -9.42 15.31 5.71
C GLU A 63 -9.16 13.87 6.17
N LEU A 64 -8.57 13.03 5.31
CA LEU A 64 -8.15 11.68 5.69
C LEU A 64 -7.18 11.73 6.88
N MET A 65 -6.13 12.56 6.79
CA MET A 65 -5.14 12.69 7.86
C MET A 65 -5.77 13.23 9.16
N GLN A 66 -6.74 14.15 9.06
CA GLN A 66 -7.48 14.65 10.22
C GLN A 66 -8.36 13.57 10.88
N ARG A 67 -8.94 12.65 10.10
CA ARG A 67 -9.73 11.53 10.64
C ARG A 67 -8.83 10.51 11.34
N LEU A 68 -7.69 10.19 10.74
CA LEU A 68 -6.71 9.24 11.29
C LEU A 68 -6.07 9.74 12.59
N SER A 69 -5.90 11.05 12.77
CA SER A 69 -5.37 11.59 14.03
C SER A 69 -6.37 11.55 15.19
N ARG A 70 -7.65 11.24 14.93
CA ARG A 70 -8.74 11.16 15.91
C ARG A 70 -9.14 9.72 16.27
N SER A 71 -8.59 8.71 15.60
CA SER A 71 -8.92 7.29 15.80
C SER A 71 -7.93 6.58 16.71
#